data_AF-A0A838IQP0-F1
#
_entry.id   AF-A0A838IQP0-F1
#
_cell.length_a   1.000
_cell.length_b   1.000
_cell.length_c   1.000
_cell.angle_alpha   90.00
_cell.angle_beta   90.00
_cell.angle_gamma   90.00
#
_symmetry.space_group_name_H-M   'P 1'
#
loop_
_entity.id
_entity.type
_entity.pdbx_description
1 polymer ?
#
loop_
_entity_poly.entity_id
_entity_poly.type
_entity_poly.pdbx_seq_one_letter_code
_entity_poly.pdbx_strand_id
1 'polypeptide(L)'
;MDVLAKSKYLVIVLTVFVGFMAFGEPAFANPAARYKQQIEQFKTMLEEQKQADTKGVSEKDRALTEKWLQESEVLLANGNGEATGRRLRRVEYALDLIRAMVAASNIDALAQQQEENFHSSGEQINAFEVEITELQRKKETLNQELQRVRQ
;
A
#
# COMPACT_ATOMS: atom_id res chain seq x y z
N MET A 1 -22.12 -15.33 -7.22
CA MET A 1 -21.36 -14.73 -8.33
C MET A 1 -20.44 -13.66 -7.77
N ASP A 2 -19.27 -14.01 -7.22
CA ASP A 2 -18.29 -12.98 -6.81
C ASP A 2 -16.86 -13.51 -6.57
N VAL A 3 -16.45 -14.53 -7.33
CA VAL A 3 -15.04 -14.97 -7.35
C VAL A 3 -14.29 -14.38 -8.56
N LEU A 4 -15.03 -13.89 -9.56
CA LEU A 4 -14.48 -13.34 -10.81
C LEU A 4 -14.10 -11.85 -10.73
N ALA A 5 -14.55 -11.11 -9.70
CA ALA A 5 -14.20 -9.70 -9.51
C ALA A 5 -12.83 -9.53 -8.85
N LYS A 6 -12.42 -10.42 -7.94
CA LYS A 6 -11.13 -10.35 -7.23
C LYS A 6 -9.92 -10.72 -8.10
N SER A 7 -10.13 -11.51 -9.16
CA SER A 7 -9.08 -11.90 -10.10
C SER A 7 -8.61 -10.75 -11.01
N LYS A 8 -9.46 -9.75 -11.28
CA LYS A 8 -9.09 -8.64 -12.18
C LYS A 8 -8.16 -7.63 -11.52
N TYR A 9 -8.29 -7.42 -10.20
CA TYR A 9 -7.39 -6.53 -9.46
C TYR A 9 -6.01 -7.16 -9.20
N LEU A 10 -5.96 -8.48 -9.04
CA LEU A 10 -4.70 -9.20 -8.83
C LEU A 10 -3.84 -9.25 -10.11
N VAL A 11 -4.47 -9.20 -11.28
CA VAL A 11 -3.76 -9.09 -12.57
C VAL A 11 -3.30 -7.67 -12.83
N ILE A 12 -4.07 -6.64 -12.46
CA ILE A 12 -3.68 -5.22 -12.66
C ILE A 12 -2.50 -4.82 -11.74
N VAL A 13 -2.40 -5.38 -10.53
CA VAL A 13 -1.26 -5.13 -9.65
C VAL A 13 0.02 -5.80 -10.18
N LEU A 14 -0.09 -6.88 -10.98
CA LEU A 14 1.07 -7.56 -11.54
C LEU A 14 1.60 -6.93 -12.85
N THR A 15 0.81 -6.13 -13.56
CA THR A 15 1.23 -5.51 -14.85
C THR A 15 2.02 -4.22 -14.70
N VAL A 16 2.12 -3.63 -13.51
CA VAL A 16 2.92 -2.40 -13.30
C VAL A 16 4.42 -2.70 -13.24
N PHE A 17 4.83 -3.97 -13.08
CA PHE A 17 6.23 -4.34 -12.86
C PHE A 17 7.04 -4.79 -14.10
N VAL A 18 6.43 -4.82 -15.30
CA VAL A 18 7.09 -5.41 -16.51
C VAL A 18 7.48 -4.35 -17.57
N GLY A 19 7.18 -3.07 -17.34
CA GLY A 19 7.40 -2.01 -18.33
C GLY A 19 8.76 -1.28 -18.31
N PHE A 20 9.67 -1.59 -17.37
CA PHE A 20 10.88 -0.78 -17.15
C PHE A 20 12.21 -1.40 -17.61
N MET A 21 12.17 -2.40 -18.51
CA MET A 21 13.37 -3.04 -19.08
C MET A 21 13.61 -2.72 -20.57
N ALA A 22 13.52 -1.45 -20.98
CA ALA A 22 13.89 -1.11 -22.36
C ALA A 22 14.41 0.33 -22.53
N PHE A 23 15.47 0.69 -21.79
CA PHE A 23 16.43 1.70 -22.27
C PHE A 23 17.84 1.19 -22.04
N GLY A 24 18.21 0.18 -22.83
CA GLY A 24 19.61 -0.17 -23.07
C GLY A 24 20.22 0.89 -23.98
N GLU A 25 20.57 2.05 -23.43
CA GLU A 25 21.53 2.95 -24.07
C GLU A 25 22.96 2.43 -23.80
N PRO A 26 23.89 2.58 -24.75
CA PRO A 26 25.23 2.00 -24.66
C PRO A 26 25.95 2.49 -23.39
N ALA A 27 26.65 1.57 -22.72
CA ALA A 27 27.36 1.74 -21.45
C ALA A 27 28.48 2.82 -21.41
N PHE A 28 28.57 3.66 -22.44
CA PHE A 28 29.48 4.80 -22.57
C PHE A 28 28.79 6.16 -22.32
N ALA A 29 27.52 6.17 -21.90
CA ALA A 29 26.82 7.40 -21.52
C ALA A 29 27.43 8.05 -20.26
N ASN A 30 27.70 9.35 -20.38
CA ASN A 30 28.24 10.26 -19.36
C ASN A 30 27.75 9.88 -17.94
N PRO A 31 28.63 9.44 -17.02
CA PRO A 31 28.27 9.05 -15.66
C PRO A 31 27.42 10.11 -14.94
N ALA A 32 27.66 11.38 -15.25
CA ALA A 32 26.88 12.47 -14.67
C ALA A 32 25.41 12.47 -15.11
N ALA A 33 25.12 12.12 -16.37
CA ALA A 33 23.74 12.02 -16.86
C ALA A 33 22.99 10.88 -16.17
N ARG A 34 23.65 9.73 -15.98
CA ARG A 34 23.10 8.60 -15.22
C ARG A 34 22.78 8.96 -13.78
N TYR A 35 23.71 9.64 -13.09
CA TYR A 35 23.47 10.09 -11.72
C TYR A 35 22.35 11.13 -11.62
N LYS A 36 22.20 12.04 -12.59
CA LYS A 36 21.05 12.95 -12.62
C LYS A 36 19.73 12.19 -12.73
N GLN A 37 19.66 11.21 -13.63
CA GLN A 37 18.46 10.38 -13.78
C GLN A 37 18.15 9.61 -12.50
N GLN A 38 19.17 9.03 -11.86
CA GLN A 38 19.00 8.28 -10.61
C GLN A 38 18.51 9.19 -9.45
N ILE A 39 19.02 10.42 -9.36
CA ILE A 39 18.58 11.41 -8.38
C ILE A 39 17.08 11.70 -8.56
N GLU A 40 16.64 11.99 -9.79
CA GLU A 40 15.23 12.28 -10.07
C GLU A 40 14.32 11.06 -9.78
N GLN A 41 14.78 9.85 -10.11
CA GLN A 41 14.06 8.62 -9.74
C GLN A 41 13.90 8.50 -8.21
N PHE A 42 14.95 8.75 -7.44
CA PHE A 42 14.90 8.70 -5.98
C PHE A 42 14.01 9.78 -5.37
N LYS A 43 13.91 10.98 -5.97
CA LYS A 43 12.92 12.00 -5.56
C LYS A 43 11.50 11.50 -5.72
N THR A 44 11.18 10.96 -6.89
CA THR A 44 9.85 10.40 -7.17
C THR A 44 9.52 9.30 -6.16
N MET A 45 10.45 8.39 -5.90
CA MET A 45 10.26 7.33 -4.91
C MET A 45 10.03 7.89 -3.49
N LEU A 46 10.75 8.93 -3.07
CA LEU A 46 10.52 9.57 -1.77
C LEU A 46 9.11 10.20 -1.67
N GLU A 47 8.64 10.84 -2.74
CA GLU A 47 7.30 11.44 -2.76
C GLU A 47 6.20 10.37 -2.78
N GLU A 48 6.40 9.27 -3.51
CA GLU A 48 5.50 8.11 -3.47
C GLU A 48 5.41 7.53 -2.05
N GLN A 49 6.55 7.35 -1.37
CA GLN A 49 6.57 6.86 0.00
C GLN A 49 5.93 7.85 0.97
N LYS A 50 6.04 9.15 0.73
CA LYS A 50 5.35 10.17 1.52
C LYS A 50 3.83 10.04 1.43
N GLN A 51 3.31 9.79 0.24
CA GLN A 51 1.88 9.61 0.02
C GLN A 51 1.38 8.27 0.61
N ALA A 52 2.22 7.23 0.58
CA ALA A 52 1.90 5.93 1.14
C ALA A 52 2.02 5.87 2.68
N ASP A 53 2.78 6.77 3.29
CA ASP A 53 3.00 6.85 4.74
C ASP A 53 1.86 7.57 5.46
N THR A 54 0.72 6.91 5.57
CA THR A 54 -0.49 7.48 6.21
C THR A 54 -0.33 7.76 7.70
N LYS A 55 0.63 7.10 8.37
CA LYS A 55 0.89 7.22 9.82
C LYS A 55 2.12 8.06 10.16
N GLY A 56 2.84 8.57 9.16
CA GLY A 56 4.06 9.37 9.35
C GLY A 56 5.23 8.60 9.97
N VAL A 57 5.26 7.26 9.88
CA VAL A 57 6.27 6.43 10.54
C VAL A 57 7.67 6.63 9.99
N SER A 58 7.78 7.11 8.74
CA SER A 58 9.04 7.27 8.01
C SER A 58 9.49 8.73 7.86
N GLU A 59 8.82 9.69 8.51
CA GLU A 59 9.05 11.13 8.30
C GLU A 59 10.51 11.54 8.54
N LYS A 60 11.10 11.07 9.65
CA LYS A 60 12.50 11.38 10.00
C LYS A 60 13.49 10.80 9.00
N ASP A 61 13.30 9.54 8.62
CA ASP A 61 14.17 8.84 7.68
C ASP A 61 14.07 9.42 6.27
N ARG A 62 12.86 9.83 5.86
CA ARG A 62 12.64 10.57 4.61
C ARG A 62 13.36 11.91 4.60
N ALA A 63 13.24 12.72 5.65
CA ALA A 63 13.93 14.01 5.73
C ALA A 63 15.46 13.85 5.65
N LEU A 64 15.99 12.82 6.32
CA LEU A 64 17.42 12.50 6.25
C LEU A 64 17.84 12.04 4.85
N THR A 65 17.02 11.22 4.21
CA THR A 65 17.28 10.71 2.85
C THR A 65 17.21 11.83 1.82
N GLU A 66 16.27 12.76 1.96
CA GLU A 66 16.16 13.96 1.13
C GLU A 66 17.40 14.85 1.25
N LYS A 67 17.91 15.04 2.48
CA LYS A 67 19.19 15.73 2.70
C LYS A 67 20.35 15.03 1.99
N TRP A 68 20.45 13.70 2.07
CA TRP A 68 21.50 12.96 1.36
C TRP A 68 21.37 13.03 -0.16
N LEU A 69 20.15 13.14 -0.66
CA LEU A 69 19.89 13.33 -2.07
C LEU A 69 20.36 14.73 -2.54
N GLN A 70 20.02 15.78 -1.80
CA GLN A 70 20.51 17.14 -2.05
C GLN A 70 22.05 17.21 -2.00
N GLU A 71 22.67 16.54 -1.03
CA GLU A 71 24.13 16.42 -0.97
C GLU A 71 24.71 15.71 -2.21
N SER A 72 24.00 14.73 -2.78
CA SER A 72 24.40 14.05 -4.02
C SER A 72 24.35 14.99 -5.23
N GLU A 73 23.35 15.86 -5.32
CA GLU A 73 23.23 16.87 -6.38
C GLU A 73 24.40 17.86 -6.34
N VAL A 74 24.74 18.32 -5.14
CA VAL A 74 25.88 19.23 -4.93
C VAL A 74 27.19 18.53 -5.33
N LEU A 75 27.41 17.29 -4.91
CA LEU A 75 28.60 16.51 -5.30
C LEU A 75 28.68 16.31 -6.82
N LEU A 76 27.54 16.08 -7.47
CA LEU A 76 27.46 15.89 -8.91
C LEU A 76 27.73 17.20 -9.67
N ALA A 77 27.18 18.32 -9.20
CA ALA A 77 27.43 19.64 -9.76
C ALA A 77 28.91 20.04 -9.64
N ASN A 78 29.58 19.62 -8.56
CA ASN A 78 31.01 19.81 -8.35
C ASN A 78 31.90 18.83 -9.14
N GLY A 79 31.31 17.96 -9.98
CA GLY A 79 32.04 16.98 -10.78
C GLY A 79 32.59 15.79 -9.98
N ASN A 80 32.23 15.64 -8.70
CA ASN A 80 32.70 14.56 -7.84
C ASN A 80 31.84 13.30 -8.02
N GLY A 81 32.01 12.63 -9.17
CA GLY A 81 31.22 11.45 -9.54
C GLY A 81 31.38 10.27 -8.57
N GLU A 82 32.58 10.04 -8.02
CA GLU A 82 32.82 8.93 -7.10
C GLU A 82 32.10 9.13 -5.75
N ALA A 83 32.17 10.33 -5.17
CA ALA A 83 31.43 10.66 -3.97
C ALA A 83 29.92 10.68 -4.20
N THR A 84 29.48 11.16 -5.38
CA THR A 84 28.08 11.09 -5.81
C THR A 84 27.58 9.65 -5.80
N GLY A 85 28.30 8.73 -6.46
CA GLY A 85 27.91 7.31 -6.51
C GLY A 85 27.86 6.64 -5.13
N ARG A 86 28.81 6.95 -4.24
CA ARG A 86 28.74 6.47 -2.84
C ARG A 86 27.51 7.00 -2.11
N ARG A 87 27.18 8.27 -2.30
CA ARG A 87 26.04 8.88 -1.64
C ARG A 87 24.72 8.33 -2.18
N LEU A 88 24.61 8.14 -3.49
CA LEU A 88 23.41 7.56 -4.10
C LEU A 88 23.15 6.12 -3.65
N ARG A 89 24.18 5.29 -3.47
CA ARG A 89 24.01 3.97 -2.84
C ARG A 89 23.45 4.06 -1.42
N ARG A 90 23.89 5.05 -0.64
CA ARG A 90 23.33 5.27 0.71
C ARG A 90 21.86 5.69 0.66
N VAL A 91 21.50 6.54 -0.29
CA VAL A 91 20.10 6.95 -0.52
C VAL A 91 19.25 5.74 -0.91
N GLU A 92 19.75 4.87 -1.78
CA GLU A 92 19.08 3.65 -2.20
C GLU A 92 18.73 2.75 -1.01
N TYR A 93 19.71 2.45 -0.14
CA TYR A 93 19.44 1.67 1.08
C TYR A 93 18.44 2.32 2.02
N ALA A 94 18.49 3.65 2.14
CA ALA A 94 17.55 4.38 2.99
C ALA A 94 16.12 4.35 2.42
N LEU A 95 15.98 4.45 1.09
CA LEU A 95 14.71 4.29 0.40
C LEU A 95 14.10 2.91 0.61
N ASP A 96 14.90 1.85 0.55
CA ASP A 96 14.42 0.49 0.80
C ASP A 96 13.96 0.31 2.25
N LEU A 97 14.67 0.91 3.22
CA LEU A 97 14.24 0.91 4.62
C LEU A 97 12.90 1.66 4.79
N ILE A 98 12.78 2.86 4.22
CA ILE A 98 11.55 3.66 4.25
C ILE A 98 10.38 2.85 3.69
N ARG A 99 10.58 2.21 2.53
CA ARG A 99 9.56 1.33 1.92
C ARG A 99 9.12 0.22 2.85
N ALA A 100 10.07 -0.47 3.48
CA ALA A 100 9.77 -1.55 4.42
C ALA A 100 8.97 -1.03 5.63
N MET A 101 9.34 0.13 6.18
CA MET A 101 8.64 0.75 7.31
C MET A 101 7.20 1.14 6.95
N VAL A 102 7.01 1.79 5.80
CA VAL A 102 5.68 2.18 5.31
C VAL A 102 4.81 0.95 5.04
N ALA A 103 5.37 -0.07 4.39
CA ALA A 103 4.68 -1.33 4.14
C ALA A 103 4.26 -2.02 5.44
N ALA A 104 5.15 -2.13 6.42
CA ALA A 104 4.85 -2.71 7.73
C ALA A 104 3.73 -1.95 8.46
N SER A 105 3.83 -0.62 8.50
CA SER A 105 2.80 0.25 9.10
C SER A 105 1.41 0.09 8.46
N ASN A 106 1.38 -0.08 7.13
CA ASN A 106 0.15 -0.30 6.38
C ASN A 106 -0.42 -1.72 6.63
N ILE A 107 0.43 -2.74 6.75
CA ILE A 107 0.00 -4.10 7.13
C ILE A 107 -0.63 -4.09 8.53
N ASP A 108 0.01 -3.42 9.49
CA ASP A 108 -0.53 -3.30 10.85
C ASP A 108 -1.89 -2.59 10.86
N ALA A 109 -2.06 -1.55 10.04
CA ALA A 109 -3.35 -0.87 9.89
C ALA A 109 -4.43 -1.80 9.31
N LEU A 110 -4.09 -2.58 8.29
CA LEU A 110 -5.01 -3.54 7.69
C LEU A 110 -5.37 -4.68 8.65
N ALA A 111 -4.42 -5.14 9.46
CA ALA A 111 -4.67 -6.14 10.49
C ALA A 111 -5.64 -5.63 11.56
N GLN A 112 -5.43 -4.41 12.06
CA GLN A 112 -6.35 -3.74 13.00
C GLN A 112 -7.76 -3.60 12.40
N GLN A 113 -7.86 -3.11 11.16
CA GLN A 113 -9.13 -2.99 10.47
C GLN A 113 -9.82 -4.35 10.26
N GLN A 114 -9.05 -5.41 9.99
CA GLN A 114 -9.58 -6.76 9.84
C GLN A 114 -10.18 -7.27 11.17
N GLU A 115 -9.50 -7.03 12.29
CA GLU A 115 -9.97 -7.41 13.62
C GLU A 115 -11.27 -6.65 13.99
N GLU A 116 -11.32 -5.34 13.76
CA GLU A 116 -12.52 -4.52 13.96
C GLU A 116 -13.70 -5.00 13.10
N ASN A 117 -13.46 -5.31 11.83
CA ASN A 117 -14.47 -5.83 10.92
C ASN A 117 -14.97 -7.21 11.34
N PHE A 118 -14.09 -8.06 11.88
CA PHE A 118 -14.48 -9.39 12.37
C PHE A 118 -15.40 -9.29 13.60
N HIS A 119 -15.04 -8.43 14.56
CA HIS A 119 -15.86 -8.20 15.75
C HIS A 119 -17.24 -7.62 15.43
N SER A 120 -17.29 -6.57 14.61
CA SER A 120 -18.55 -5.95 14.20
C SER A 120 -19.44 -6.88 13.35
N SER A 121 -18.84 -7.71 12.50
CA SER A 121 -19.59 -8.73 11.75
C SER A 121 -20.21 -9.79 12.68
N GLY A 122 -19.51 -10.19 13.74
CA GLY A 122 -20.04 -11.13 14.74
C GLY A 122 -21.27 -10.58 15.47
N GLU A 123 -21.25 -9.31 15.85
CA GLU A 123 -22.40 -8.64 16.46
C GLU A 123 -23.61 -8.60 15.53
N GLN A 124 -23.39 -8.30 14.25
CA GLN A 124 -24.46 -8.27 13.24
C GLN A 124 -25.06 -9.65 12.99
N ILE A 125 -24.23 -10.71 12.95
CA ILE A 125 -24.71 -12.09 12.79
C ILE A 125 -25.62 -12.47 13.96
N ASN A 126 -25.19 -12.20 15.19
CA ASN A 126 -26.00 -12.48 16.38
C ASN A 126 -27.34 -11.71 16.36
N ALA A 127 -27.32 -10.45 15.93
CA ALA A 127 -28.54 -9.66 15.79
C ALA A 127 -29.50 -10.27 14.75
N PHE A 128 -28.99 -10.71 13.60
CA PHE A 128 -29.81 -11.36 12.57
C PHE A 128 -30.36 -12.72 13.02
N GLU A 129 -29.61 -13.51 13.79
CA GLU A 129 -30.12 -14.78 14.34
C GLU A 129 -31.29 -14.57 15.30
N VAL A 130 -31.22 -13.54 16.15
CA VAL A 130 -32.33 -13.14 17.02
C VAL A 130 -33.55 -12.72 16.18
N GLU A 131 -33.36 -11.88 15.18
CA GLU A 131 -34.44 -11.42 14.30
C GLU A 131 -35.09 -12.57 13.53
N ILE A 132 -34.30 -13.51 12.99
CA ILE A 132 -34.79 -14.71 12.30
C ILE A 132 -35.66 -15.54 13.27
N THR A 133 -35.19 -15.73 14.50
CA THR A 133 -35.93 -16.50 15.52
C THR A 133 -37.28 -15.83 15.85
N GLU A 134 -37.30 -14.51 16.00
CA GLU A 134 -38.53 -13.75 16.22
C GLU A 134 -39.50 -13.84 15.04
N LEU A 135 -38.99 -13.74 13.81
CA LEU A 135 -39.78 -13.84 12.58
C LEU A 135 -40.38 -15.24 12.42
N GLN A 136 -39.61 -16.29 12.73
CA GLN A 136 -40.10 -17.68 12.73
C GLN A 136 -41.24 -17.85 13.74
N ARG A 137 -41.09 -17.31 14.95
CA ARG A 137 -42.14 -17.36 15.97
C ARG A 137 -43.40 -16.61 15.54
N LYS A 138 -43.26 -15.41 14.97
CA LYS A 138 -44.39 -14.63 14.42
C LYS A 138 -45.11 -15.40 13.31
N LYS A 139 -44.37 -16.05 12.42
CA LYS A 139 -44.92 -16.89 11.35
C LYS A 139 -45.75 -18.05 11.92
N GLU A 140 -45.26 -18.72 12.96
CA GLU A 140 -46.00 -19.80 13.62
C GLU A 140 -47.31 -19.29 14.25
N THR A 141 -47.27 -18.17 14.98
CA THR A 141 -48.47 -17.55 15.57
C THR A 141 -49.50 -17.20 14.50
N LEU A 142 -49.08 -16.53 13.42
CA LEU A 142 -49.98 -16.17 12.31
C LEU A 142 -50.57 -17.39 11.61
N ASN A 143 -49.81 -18.48 11.46
CA ASN A 143 -50.33 -19.73 10.91
C ASN A 143 -51.39 -20.37 11.80
N GLN A 144 -51.21 -20.33 13.12
CA GLN A 144 -52.22 -20.82 14.07
C GLN A 144 -53.49 -19.96 14.03
N GLU A 145 -53.36 -18.64 13.93
CA GLU A 145 -54.50 -17.73 13.77
C GLU A 145 -55.24 -17.98 12.45
N LEU A 146 -54.52 -18.15 11.34
CA LEU A 146 -55.11 -18.50 10.05
C LEU A 146 -55.88 -19.83 10.09
N GLN A 147 -55.35 -20.84 10.80
CA GLN A 147 -56.04 -22.12 10.97
C GLN A 147 -57.32 -21.96 11.81
N ARG A 148 -57.29 -21.13 12.86
CA ARG A 148 -58.48 -20.84 13.69
C ARG A 148 -59.57 -20.11 12.91
N VAL A 149 -59.21 -19.15 12.04
CA VAL A 149 -60.18 -18.39 11.23
C VAL A 149 -60.77 -19.23 10.08
N ARG A 150 -60.12 -20.33 9.70
CA ARG A 150 -60.61 -21.27 8.66
C ARG A 150 -61.57 -22.34 9.19
N GLN A 151 -61.74 -22.45 10.51
CA GLN A 151 -62.74 -23.32 11.17
C GLN A 151 -64.00 -22.53 11.46
#